data_AF-A0A9P8MD82-F1
#
_entry.id   AF-A0A9P8MD82-F1
#
_cell.length_a   1.000
_cell.length_b   1.000
_cell.length_c   1.000
_cell.angle_alpha   90.00
_cell.angle_beta   90.00
_cell.angle_gamma   90.00
#
_symmetry.space_group_name_H-M   'P 1'
#
loop_
_entity.id
_entity.type
_entity.pdbx_description
1 polymer ?
#
loop_
_entity_poly.entity_id
_entity_poly.type
_entity_poly.pdbx_seq_one_letter_code
_entity_poly.pdbx_strand_id
1 'polypeptide(L)'
;MVQVSSGRTLVDLTVRGLAPGTYRATIRQYGDLKDGAKSTGPVWSGDQSERNGVLGEIDVGQDGRGAAFVDHPFRIWEVIGHAMVLTRQNEAAGPLENDDNTVVGVIARSAGVWDNDKTVCSCTGKTLWEERRDEVQKGML
;
A
#
# COMPACT_ATOMS: atom_id res chain seq x y z
N MET A 1 -1.24 3.73 -6.63
CA MET A 1 -2.49 4.51 -6.74
C MET A 1 -2.28 5.61 -7.76
N VAL A 2 -3.24 5.82 -8.67
CA VAL A 2 -3.19 6.88 -9.69
C VAL A 2 -4.56 7.53 -9.79
N GLN A 3 -4.65 8.84 -9.60
CA GLN A 3 -5.90 9.58 -9.81
C GLN A 3 -6.11 9.80 -11.31
N VAL A 4 -7.25 9.33 -11.84
CA VAL A 4 -7.56 9.37 -13.28
C VAL A 4 -8.59 10.43 -13.66
N SER A 5 -9.36 10.94 -12.70
CA SER A 5 -10.25 12.08 -12.90
C SER A 5 -10.49 12.83 -11.59
N SER A 6 -11.24 13.94 -11.62
CA SER A 6 -11.65 14.66 -10.41
C SER A 6 -12.54 13.76 -9.54
N GLY A 7 -11.94 13.10 -8.55
CA GLY A 7 -12.65 12.25 -7.60
C GLY A 7 -12.66 10.75 -7.92
N ARG A 8 -11.84 10.27 -8.85
CA ARG A 8 -11.63 8.82 -9.05
C ARG A 8 -10.15 8.46 -9.00
N THR A 9 -9.84 7.46 -8.19
CA THR A 9 -8.49 6.93 -8.05
C THR A 9 -8.47 5.43 -8.34
N LEU A 10 -7.56 5.03 -9.21
CA LEU A 10 -7.26 3.63 -9.49
C LEU A 10 -6.21 3.12 -8.50
N VAL A 11 -6.48 1.97 -7.92
CA VAL A 11 -5.59 1.26 -7.01
C VAL A 11 -5.22 -0.07 -7.64
N ASP A 12 -3.96 -0.19 -8.04
CA ASP A 12 -3.33 -1.44 -8.40
C ASP A 12 -2.65 -2.01 -7.14
N LEU A 13 -3.17 -3.11 -6.63
CA LEU A 13 -2.60 -3.85 -5.51
C LEU A 13 -2.02 -5.16 -6.03
N THR A 14 -0.73 -5.36 -5.75
CA THR A 14 -0.04 -6.63 -5.99
C THR A 14 0.64 -7.06 -4.71
N VAL A 15 0.48 -8.33 -4.35
CA VAL A 15 1.09 -8.92 -3.15
C VAL A 15 1.88 -10.16 -3.51
N ARG A 16 2.97 -10.38 -2.76
CA ARG A 16 3.87 -11.53 -2.91
C ARG A 16 4.37 -11.94 -1.54
N GLY A 17 4.48 -13.24 -1.31
CA GLY A 17 5.05 -13.80 -0.08
C GLY A 17 4.08 -13.84 1.11
N LEU A 18 2.77 -13.72 0.87
CA LEU A 18 1.75 -13.90 1.90
C LEU A 18 1.23 -15.33 1.92
N ALA A 19 0.77 -15.79 3.09
CA ALA A 19 0.13 -17.09 3.18
C ALA A 19 -1.17 -17.10 2.35
N PRO A 20 -1.55 -18.23 1.73
CA PRO A 20 -2.77 -18.33 0.95
C PRO A 20 -4.02 -17.97 1.78
N GLY A 21 -4.98 -17.31 1.15
CA GLY A 21 -6.25 -16.91 1.75
C GLY A 21 -6.76 -15.56 1.28
N THR A 22 -7.93 -15.16 1.78
CA THR A 22 -8.58 -13.90 1.45
C THR A 22 -8.17 -12.81 2.44
N TYR A 23 -7.71 -11.68 1.92
CA TYR A 23 -7.27 -10.53 2.70
C TYR A 23 -8.14 -9.32 2.40
N ARG A 24 -8.44 -8.52 3.40
CA ARG A 24 -9.15 -7.25 3.26
C ARG A 24 -8.15 -6.10 3.17
N ALA A 25 -8.27 -5.30 2.12
CA ALA A 25 -7.49 -4.09 1.93
C ALA A 25 -8.27 -2.87 2.46
N THR A 26 -7.67 -2.15 3.41
CA THR A 26 -8.26 -0.94 3.99
C THR A 26 -7.26 0.21 4.07
N ILE A 27 -7.75 1.43 3.93
CA ILE A 27 -7.06 2.67 4.28
C ILE A 27 -7.49 3.04 5.70
N ARG A 28 -6.52 3.37 6.54
CA ARG A 28 -6.68 3.63 7.97
C ARG A 28 -6.68 5.11 8.26
N GLN A 29 -7.24 5.51 9.39
CA GLN A 29 -7.34 6.92 9.76
C GLN A 29 -5.96 7.56 9.98
N TYR A 30 -4.97 6.81 10.44
CA TYR A 30 -3.63 7.33 10.74
C TYR A 30 -2.54 6.56 9.98
N GLY A 31 -1.52 7.28 9.54
CA GLY A 31 -0.24 6.72 9.10
C GLY A 31 0.75 6.47 10.25
N ASP A 32 0.26 6.10 11.43
CA ASP A 32 1.09 5.80 12.60
C ASP A 32 1.41 4.30 12.66
N LEU A 33 2.68 3.97 12.48
CA LEU A 33 3.20 2.59 12.49
C LEU A 33 4.05 2.28 13.74
N LYS A 34 4.02 3.12 14.79
CA LYS A 34 4.83 2.90 16.00
C LYS A 34 4.56 1.54 16.66
N ASP A 35 3.31 1.07 16.60
CA ASP A 35 2.86 -0.22 17.12
C ASP A 35 2.34 -1.12 15.98
N GLY A 36 2.86 -0.95 14.76
CA GLY A 36 2.43 -1.69 13.58
C GLY A 36 1.00 -1.35 13.16
N ALA A 37 0.18 -2.36 12.85
CA ALA A 37 -1.21 -2.18 12.44
C ALA A 37 -2.09 -1.62 13.57
N LYS A 38 -1.73 -1.86 14.84
CA LYS A 38 -2.48 -1.46 16.04
C LYS A 38 -2.61 0.06 16.17
N SER A 39 -1.58 0.80 15.79
CA SER A 39 -1.54 2.27 15.92
C SER A 39 -2.22 3.01 14.76
N THR A 40 -2.70 2.31 13.74
CA THR A 40 -3.26 2.94 12.52
C THR A 40 -4.67 3.51 12.70
N GLY A 41 -5.35 3.22 13.80
CA GLY A 41 -6.71 3.67 14.08
C GLY A 41 -7.78 2.93 13.25
N PRO A 42 -9.03 3.44 13.23
CA PRO A 42 -10.13 2.82 12.49
C PRO A 42 -9.97 2.98 10.97
N VAL A 43 -10.85 2.33 10.20
CA VAL A 43 -10.93 2.54 8.74
C VAL A 43 -11.24 4.01 8.46
N TRP A 44 -10.49 4.60 7.53
CA TRP A 44 -10.71 5.97 7.08
C TRP A 44 -12.09 6.11 6.42
N SER A 45 -12.88 7.09 6.84
CA SER A 45 -14.22 7.34 6.31
C SER A 45 -14.26 8.44 5.24
N GLY A 46 -13.25 9.31 5.19
CA GLY A 46 -13.31 10.54 4.40
C GLY A 46 -14.45 11.49 4.81
N ASP A 47 -14.76 12.44 3.92
CA ASP A 47 -15.79 13.48 4.14
C ASP A 47 -17.22 13.03 3.79
N GLN A 48 -17.41 11.83 3.21
CA GLN A 48 -18.71 11.26 2.89
C GLN A 48 -18.99 10.05 3.80
N SER A 49 -20.23 9.92 4.28
CA SER A 49 -20.54 9.12 5.48
C SER A 49 -20.48 7.59 5.34
N GLU A 50 -19.90 7.02 4.29
CA GLU A 50 -19.78 5.56 4.15
C GLU A 50 -18.40 5.12 3.61
N ARG A 51 -17.59 4.55 4.51
CA ARG A 51 -16.54 3.52 4.24
C ARG A 51 -15.61 3.74 3.03
N ASN A 52 -15.22 4.98 2.73
CA ASN A 52 -14.29 5.27 1.63
C ASN A 52 -12.92 4.57 1.76
N GLY A 53 -12.52 4.19 2.97
CA GLY A 53 -11.27 3.46 3.20
C GLY A 53 -11.34 1.96 2.90
N VAL A 54 -12.48 1.36 2.58
CA VAL A 54 -12.52 -0.08 2.22
C VAL A 54 -12.25 -0.23 0.73
N LEU A 55 -11.09 -0.81 0.38
CA LEU A 55 -10.68 -1.02 -1.00
C LEU A 55 -11.20 -2.35 -1.58
N GLY A 56 -11.53 -3.31 -0.72
CA GLY A 56 -12.08 -4.61 -1.12
C GLY A 56 -11.31 -5.77 -0.54
N GLU A 57 -11.46 -6.93 -1.17
CA GLU A 57 -10.79 -8.18 -0.78
C GLU A 57 -9.86 -8.65 -1.90
N ILE A 58 -8.78 -9.32 -1.51
CA ILE A 58 -7.75 -9.87 -2.39
C ILE A 58 -7.54 -11.33 -2.01
N ASP A 59 -7.68 -12.22 -2.98
CA ASP A 59 -7.33 -13.62 -2.81
C ASP A 59 -5.85 -13.85 -3.11
N VAL A 60 -5.15 -14.42 -2.14
CA VAL A 60 -3.77 -14.86 -2.27
C VAL A 60 -3.76 -16.36 -2.57
N GLY A 61 -3.21 -16.71 -3.72
CA GLY A 61 -3.08 -18.08 -4.20
C GLY A 61 -2.06 -18.91 -3.42
N GLN A 62 -1.98 -20.19 -3.76
CA GLN A 62 -1.04 -21.14 -3.14
C GLN A 62 0.44 -20.80 -3.39
N ASP A 63 0.71 -20.02 -4.44
CA ASP A 63 2.04 -19.50 -4.76
C ASP A 63 2.40 -18.23 -3.96
N GLY A 64 1.53 -17.82 -3.04
CA GLY A 64 1.70 -16.64 -2.20
C GLY A 64 1.56 -15.32 -2.95
N ARG A 65 0.90 -15.32 -4.12
CA ARG A 65 0.65 -14.12 -4.92
C ARG A 65 -0.83 -13.79 -4.96
N GLY A 66 -1.13 -12.50 -5.02
CA GLY A 66 -2.47 -11.96 -5.20
C GLY A 66 -2.41 -10.63 -5.92
N ALA A 67 -3.45 -10.30 -6.65
CA ALA A 67 -3.57 -9.02 -7.33
C ALA A 67 -5.02 -8.56 -7.34
N ALA A 68 -5.23 -7.26 -7.22
CA ALA A 68 -6.53 -6.64 -7.37
C ALA A 68 -6.37 -5.27 -8.01
N PHE A 69 -7.34 -4.92 -8.86
CA PHE A 69 -7.42 -3.62 -9.50
C PHE A 69 -8.76 -2.99 -9.16
N VAL A 70 -8.73 -1.85 -8.48
CA VAL A 70 -9.91 -1.23 -7.88
C VAL A 70 -10.04 0.21 -8.35
N ASP A 71 -11.24 0.61 -8.72
CA ASP A 71 -11.60 2.00 -8.99
C ASP A 71 -12.43 2.54 -7.83
N HIS A 72 -11.94 3.61 -7.18
CA HIS A 72 -12.47 4.09 -5.91
C HIS A 72 -12.75 5.61 -5.93
N PRO A 73 -13.91 6.07 -5.43
CA PRO A 73 -14.31 7.48 -5.48
C PRO A 73 -13.66 8.38 -4.40
N PHE A 74 -12.33 8.43 -4.36
CA PHE A 74 -11.58 9.41 -3.55
C PHE A 74 -10.50 10.14 -4.36
N ARG A 75 -10.06 11.27 -3.83
CA ARG A 75 -8.95 12.08 -4.39
C ARG A 75 -7.66 11.67 -3.69
N ILE A 76 -6.57 11.54 -4.44
CA ILE A 76 -5.34 10.96 -3.90
C ILE A 76 -4.79 11.71 -2.69
N TRP A 77 -4.95 13.05 -2.66
CA TRP A 77 -4.46 13.88 -1.57
C TRP A 77 -5.22 13.69 -0.25
N GLU A 78 -6.41 13.09 -0.28
CA GLU A 78 -7.19 12.80 0.92
C GLU A 78 -6.61 11.61 1.70
N VAL A 79 -5.79 10.78 1.06
CA VAL A 79 -5.25 9.53 1.63
C VAL A 79 -3.73 9.53 1.78
N ILE A 80 -3.01 10.53 1.23
CA ILE A 80 -1.57 10.66 1.43
C ILE A 80 -1.27 10.87 2.93
N GLY A 81 -0.37 10.07 3.48
CA GLY A 81 -0.01 10.10 4.90
C GLY A 81 -0.89 9.22 5.80
N HIS A 82 -1.93 8.58 5.25
CA HIS A 82 -2.66 7.50 5.92
C HIS A 82 -1.93 6.17 5.77
N ALA A 83 -2.22 5.18 6.63
CA ALA A 83 -1.75 3.82 6.41
C ALA A 83 -2.71 3.04 5.52
N MET A 84 -2.18 2.15 4.69
CA MET A 84 -2.93 1.06 4.07
C MET A 84 -2.60 -0.23 4.82
N VAL A 85 -3.62 -1.01 5.16
CA VAL A 85 -3.50 -2.30 5.83
C VAL A 85 -4.13 -3.37 4.96
N LEU A 86 -3.44 -4.51 4.87
CA LEU A 86 -3.93 -5.74 4.29
C LEU A 86 -3.91 -6.82 5.37
N THR A 87 -5.05 -7.41 5.71
CA THR A 87 -5.16 -8.40 6.79
C THR A 87 -6.22 -9.46 6.51
N ARG A 88 -6.06 -10.65 7.10
CA ARG A 88 -7.10 -11.69 7.14
C ARG A 88 -8.06 -11.54 8.32
N GLN A 89 -7.77 -10.63 9.25
CA GLN A 89 -8.55 -10.46 10.47
C GLN A 89 -9.91 -9.84 10.18
N ASN A 90 -10.90 -10.26 10.97
CA ASN A 90 -12.23 -9.65 10.95
C ASN A 90 -12.28 -8.53 11.98
N GLU A 91 -12.26 -7.27 11.53
CA GLU A 91 -12.33 -6.09 12.39
C GLU A 91 -13.65 -5.96 13.17
N ALA A 92 -14.71 -6.70 12.80
CA ALA A 92 -15.92 -6.78 13.63
C ALA A 92 -15.71 -7.59 14.91
N ALA A 93 -14.69 -8.46 14.96
CA ALA A 93 -14.38 -9.31 16.11
C ALA A 93 -13.45 -8.62 17.13
N GLY A 94 -12.81 -7.50 16.77
CA GLY A 94 -11.89 -6.78 17.64
C GLY A 94 -10.95 -5.84 16.87
N PRO A 95 -10.10 -5.10 17.60
CA PRO A 95 -9.05 -4.29 16.99
C PRO A 95 -8.05 -5.16 16.20
N LEU A 96 -7.34 -4.53 15.26
CA LEU A 96 -6.29 -5.20 14.50
C LEU A 96 -5.15 -5.63 15.43
N GLU A 97 -4.69 -6.85 15.26
CA GLU A 97 -3.49 -7.39 15.90
C GLU A 97 -2.32 -7.46 14.91
N ASN A 98 -1.09 -7.43 15.40
CA ASN A 98 0.07 -7.66 14.55
C ASN A 98 0.29 -9.17 14.42
N ASP A 99 0.20 -9.68 13.20
CA ASP A 99 0.50 -11.07 12.87
C ASP A 99 1.22 -11.17 11.52
N ASP A 100 1.71 -12.37 11.19
CA ASP A 100 2.46 -12.63 9.95
C ASP A 100 1.64 -12.40 8.67
N ASN A 101 0.32 -12.25 8.79
CA ASN A 101 -0.62 -12.07 7.68
C ASN A 101 -1.28 -10.69 7.71
N THR A 102 -0.65 -9.74 8.39
CA THR A 102 -1.09 -8.36 8.49
C THR A 102 0.04 -7.45 8.05
N VAL A 103 -0.14 -6.87 6.88
CA VAL A 103 0.83 -5.96 6.26
C VAL A 103 0.32 -4.54 6.35
N VAL A 104 1.19 -3.62 6.73
CA VAL A 104 0.87 -2.19 6.86
C VAL A 104 1.94 -1.36 6.17
N GLY A 105 1.53 -0.24 5.56
CA GLY A 105 2.45 0.73 5.00
C GLY A 105 1.81 2.11 4.90
N VAL A 106 2.60 3.17 5.05
CA VAL A 106 2.13 4.54 4.84
C VAL A 106 1.96 4.82 3.35
N ILE A 107 0.83 5.40 2.97
CA ILE A 107 0.56 5.90 1.63
C ILE A 107 1.44 7.14 1.41
N ALA A 108 2.57 6.91 0.74
CA ALA A 108 3.54 7.94 0.44
C ALA A 108 3.27 8.61 -0.92
N ARG A 109 3.86 9.80 -1.10
CA ARG A 109 3.93 10.44 -2.41
C ARG A 109 4.89 9.65 -3.29
N SER A 110 4.43 9.27 -4.48
CA SER A 110 5.28 8.86 -5.58
C SER A 110 5.39 10.01 -6.57
N ALA A 111 6.52 10.09 -7.27
CA ALA A 111 6.63 11.00 -8.39
C ALA A 111 5.70 10.55 -9.53
N GLY A 112 5.16 11.53 -10.25
CA GLY A 112 4.49 11.31 -11.52
C GLY A 112 5.47 10.90 -12.62
N VAL A 113 4.92 10.56 -13.78
CA VAL A 113 5.75 10.32 -14.96
C VAL A 113 6.55 11.60 -15.26
N TRP A 114 7.87 11.47 -15.32
CA TRP A 114 8.83 12.58 -15.54
C TRP A 114 9.06 13.54 -14.35
N ASP A 115 8.51 13.29 -13.16
CA ASP A 115 8.70 14.15 -11.97
C ASP A 115 9.86 13.69 -11.06
N ASN A 116 10.60 12.63 -11.42
CA ASN A 116 11.70 12.11 -10.62
C ASN A 116 13.02 12.04 -11.39
N ASP A 117 13.73 13.16 -11.45
CA ASP A 117 15.11 13.23 -11.95
C ASP A 117 16.16 12.78 -10.92
N LYS A 118 15.76 12.06 -9.85
CA LYS A 118 16.70 11.62 -8.81
C LYS A 118 17.72 10.68 -9.43
N THR A 119 18.98 11.10 -9.41
CA THR A 119 20.14 10.38 -9.98
C THR A 119 20.90 9.55 -8.93
N VAL A 120 20.57 9.69 -7.64
CA VAL A 120 21.28 9.06 -6.51
C VAL A 120 20.26 8.61 -5.47
N CYS A 121 20.41 7.39 -4.94
CA CYS A 121 19.59 6.88 -3.85
C CYS A 121 20.46 6.75 -2.58
N SER A 122 20.22 7.60 -1.58
CA SER A 122 21.06 7.68 -0.37
C SER A 122 20.98 6.46 0.55
N CYS A 123 20.17 5.45 0.24
CA CYS A 123 20.02 4.25 1.07
C CYS A 123 21.26 3.34 1.06
N THR A 124 22.09 3.42 0.03
CA THR A 124 23.37 2.71 -0.11
C THR A 124 24.58 3.64 -0.11
N GLY A 125 24.35 4.96 -0.19
CA GLY A 125 25.39 5.96 -0.43
C GLY A 125 25.95 5.95 -1.85
N LYS A 126 25.41 5.09 -2.73
CA LYS A 126 25.84 4.94 -4.12
C LYS A 126 24.97 5.81 -5.04
N THR A 127 25.58 6.30 -6.10
CA THR A 127 24.87 6.88 -7.24
C THR A 127 24.07 5.79 -7.98
N LEU A 128 23.00 6.15 -8.70
CA LEU A 128 22.24 5.17 -9.48
C LEU A 128 23.10 4.45 -10.53
N TRP A 129 24.19 5.07 -10.98
CA TRP A 129 25.15 4.46 -11.90
C TRP A 129 25.98 3.36 -11.23
N GLU A 130 26.34 3.53 -9.96
CA GLU A 130 27.05 2.53 -9.18
C GLU A 130 26.12 1.37 -8.82
N GLU A 131 24.87 1.65 -8.42
CA GLU A 131 23.88 0.59 -8.19
C GLU A 131 23.53 -0.15 -9.49
N ARG A 132 23.41 0.54 -10.62
CA ARG A 132 23.19 -0.12 -11.91
C ARG A 132 24.30 -1.11 -12.25
N ARG A 133 25.56 -0.81 -11.92
CA ARG A 133 26.67 -1.77 -12.13
C ARG A 133 26.49 -3.01 -11.25
N ASP A 134 26.07 -2.82 -10.01
CA ASP A 134 25.78 -3.93 -9.08
C ASP A 134 24.58 -4.77 -9.57
N GLU A 135 23.52 -4.14 -10.06
CA GLU A 135 22.33 -4.84 -10.54
C GLU A 135 22.55 -5.54 -11.89
N VAL A 136 23.37 -4.97 -12.79
CA VAL A 136 23.86 -5.65 -14.00
C VAL A 136 24.74 -6.84 -13.65
N GLN A 137 25.61 -6.73 -12.65
CA GLN A 137 26.37 -7.88 -12.14
C GLN A 137 25.48 -8.98 -11.56
N LYS A 138 24.34 -8.62 -10.97
CA LYS A 138 23.31 -9.56 -10.49
C LYS A 138 22.38 -10.08 -11.59
N GLY A 139 22.62 -9.69 -12.84
CA GLY A 139 21.91 -10.21 -14.01
C GLY A 139 20.63 -9.48 -14.40
N MET A 140 20.38 -8.28 -13.86
CA MET A 140 19.32 -7.40 -14.37
C MET A 140 19.85 -6.54 -15.52
N LEU A 141 19.10 -6.46 -16.63
CA LEU A 141 19.45 -5.66 -17.82
C LEU A 141 19.28 -4.14 -17.58
#